data_AF-A0A5J4XBV1-F1
#
_entry.id   AF-A0A5J4XBV1-F1
#
_cell.length_a   1.000
_cell.length_b   1.000
_cell.length_c   1.000
_cell.angle_alpha   90.00
_cell.angle_beta   90.00
_cell.angle_gamma   90.00
#
_symmetry.space_group_name_H-M   'P 1'
#
loop_
_entity.id
_entity.type
_entity.pdbx_description
1 polymer ?
#
loop_
_entity_poly.entity_id
_entity_poly.type
_entity_poly.pdbx_seq_one_letter_code
_entity_poly.pdbx_strand_id
1 'polypeptide(L)'
;MAQSIAQKSSLKGCSSTFRHTHHHVRSKLHSLWLMGEVDDNLLLQRTLLKLTRLSWSKTYETLSNAFVYVSDCTALDLKTDHVNHALPKATAEGKSQSLWQAVLQLWQDYRTWLTRVCSLCTRLTECISAERAAEMMSRGKADTPTLFGMGKAAFRSQVILAFGLRSALQCNWQELRSSAKSNTQCVGDAHVLLDVTHLLQELDVSDDGTKPSGYHTQERMREVFGLGEYRHAHARNLLQLKLCSRREHWATIKKPVV
;
A
#
# COMPACT_ATOMS: atom_id res chain seq x y z
N MET A 1 -13.82 -34.37 -26.64
CA MET A 1 -12.46 -33.80 -26.48
C MET A 1 -12.25 -32.42 -27.15
N ALA A 2 -13.06 -32.00 -28.13
CA ALA A 2 -12.91 -30.68 -28.78
C ALA A 2 -13.34 -29.45 -27.93
N GLN A 3 -14.19 -29.63 -26.92
CA GLN A 3 -14.67 -28.53 -26.05
C GLN A 3 -13.62 -28.02 -25.04
N SER A 4 -12.57 -28.81 -24.75
CA SER A 4 -11.52 -28.44 -23.79
C SER A 4 -10.49 -27.45 -24.38
N ILE A 5 -10.34 -27.41 -25.71
CA ILE A 5 -9.37 -26.55 -26.40
C ILE A 5 -9.93 -25.13 -26.59
N ALA A 6 -11.25 -24.98 -26.81
CA ALA A 6 -11.92 -23.68 -26.92
C ALA A 6 -11.94 -22.88 -25.61
N GLN A 7 -12.00 -23.54 -24.44
CA GLN A 7 -11.87 -22.86 -23.14
C GLN A 7 -10.44 -22.36 -22.87
N LYS A 8 -9.41 -23.07 -23.31
CA LYS A 8 -8.01 -22.67 -23.11
C LYS A 8 -7.57 -21.51 -24.00
N SER A 9 -8.11 -21.37 -25.21
CA SER A 9 -7.86 -20.20 -26.07
C SER A 9 -8.61 -18.94 -25.60
N SER A 10 -9.83 -19.10 -25.07
CA SER A 10 -10.60 -18.00 -24.47
C SER A 10 -9.95 -17.40 -23.21
N LEU A 11 -9.26 -18.20 -22.41
CA LEU A 11 -8.59 -17.73 -21.19
C LEU A 11 -7.30 -16.93 -21.47
N LYS A 12 -6.59 -17.24 -22.56
CA LYS A 12 -5.38 -16.49 -22.97
C LYS A 12 -5.72 -15.08 -23.48
N GLY A 13 -6.82 -14.92 -24.23
CA GLY A 13 -7.30 -13.59 -24.67
C GLY A 13 -7.84 -12.71 -23.54
N CYS A 14 -8.46 -13.32 -22.51
CA CYS A 14 -8.89 -12.59 -21.32
C CYS A 14 -7.71 -12.06 -20.47
N SER A 15 -6.57 -12.74 -20.46
CA SER A 15 -5.41 -12.34 -19.64
C SER A 15 -4.73 -11.07 -20.17
N SER A 16 -4.57 -10.92 -21.49
CA SER A 16 -3.93 -9.73 -22.07
C SER A 16 -4.79 -8.48 -21.89
N THR A 17 -6.08 -8.55 -22.20
CA THR A 17 -7.04 -7.44 -22.05
C THR A 17 -7.20 -7.00 -20.59
N PHE A 18 -7.18 -7.97 -19.66
CA PHE A 18 -7.21 -7.68 -18.23
C PHE A 18 -5.94 -6.97 -17.76
N ARG A 19 -4.75 -7.44 -18.17
CA ARG A 19 -3.47 -6.75 -17.85
C ARG A 19 -3.41 -5.33 -18.41
N HIS A 20 -3.90 -5.10 -19.62
CA HIS A 20 -3.93 -3.78 -20.23
C HIS A 20 -4.88 -2.84 -19.47
N THR A 21 -6.07 -3.33 -19.11
CA THR A 21 -7.04 -2.58 -18.28
C THR A 21 -6.42 -2.23 -16.92
N HIS A 22 -5.77 -3.19 -16.28
CA HIS A 22 -5.12 -3.00 -14.99
C HIS A 22 -4.01 -1.94 -15.05
N HIS A 23 -3.12 -2.04 -16.05
CA HIS A 23 -2.05 -1.06 -16.25
C HIS A 23 -2.61 0.34 -16.54
N HIS A 24 -3.62 0.43 -17.40
CA HIS A 24 -4.24 1.70 -17.77
C HIS A 24 -4.90 2.38 -16.58
N VAL A 25 -5.66 1.63 -15.77
CA VAL A 25 -6.32 2.14 -14.56
C VAL A 25 -5.29 2.60 -13.54
N ARG A 26 -4.27 1.78 -13.28
CA ARG A 26 -3.16 2.12 -12.39
C ARG A 26 -2.48 3.42 -12.82
N SER A 27 -2.12 3.52 -14.09
CA SER A 27 -1.48 4.72 -14.65
C SER A 27 -2.39 5.94 -14.55
N LYS A 28 -3.68 5.80 -14.86
CA LYS A 28 -4.63 6.91 -14.80
C LYS A 28 -4.88 7.38 -13.37
N LEU A 29 -5.04 6.45 -12.42
CA LEU A 29 -5.19 6.78 -10.99
C LEU A 29 -3.95 7.47 -10.43
N HIS A 30 -2.76 7.07 -10.86
CA HIS A 30 -1.53 7.77 -10.50
C HIS A 30 -1.41 9.15 -11.14
N SER A 31 -1.76 9.31 -12.43
CA SER A 31 -1.80 10.66 -13.04
C SER A 31 -2.77 11.59 -12.29
N LEU A 32 -3.90 11.05 -11.84
CA LEU A 32 -4.89 11.80 -11.06
C LEU A 32 -4.39 12.15 -9.66
N TRP A 33 -3.58 11.29 -9.05
CA TRP A 33 -2.86 11.58 -7.83
C TRP A 33 -1.91 12.78 -8.02
N LEU A 34 -1.15 12.80 -9.12
CA LEU A 34 -0.17 13.87 -9.39
C LEU A 34 -0.79 15.23 -9.76
N MET A 35 -2.01 15.27 -10.31
CA MET A 35 -2.55 16.49 -10.93
C MET A 35 -3.29 17.46 -10.00
N GLY A 36 -3.53 17.13 -8.73
CA GLY A 36 -4.02 18.11 -7.75
C GLY A 36 -5.31 18.85 -8.14
N GLU A 37 -6.44 18.16 -8.05
CA GLU A 37 -7.83 18.66 -7.98
C GLU A 37 -8.56 19.26 -9.21
N VAL A 38 -7.96 19.99 -10.15
CA VAL A 38 -8.74 21.08 -10.81
C VAL A 38 -9.82 20.69 -11.85
N ASP A 39 -9.79 19.58 -12.60
CA ASP A 39 -10.86 19.29 -13.62
C ASP A 39 -11.21 17.81 -13.86
N ASP A 40 -10.69 16.93 -13.01
CA ASP A 40 -10.54 15.52 -13.37
C ASP A 40 -11.63 14.57 -12.87
N ASN A 41 -12.69 15.10 -12.23
CA ASN A 41 -13.81 14.29 -11.74
C ASN A 41 -14.43 13.47 -12.87
N LEU A 42 -14.59 14.07 -14.05
CA LEU A 42 -15.21 13.41 -15.19
C LEU A 42 -14.34 12.26 -15.73
N LEU A 43 -13.01 12.44 -15.80
CA LEU A 43 -12.08 11.44 -16.32
C LEU A 43 -11.90 10.27 -15.33
N LEU A 44 -11.78 10.57 -14.04
CA LEU A 44 -11.74 9.56 -12.98
C LEU A 44 -13.06 8.77 -12.97
N GLN A 45 -14.20 9.46 -12.95
CA GLN A 45 -15.52 8.84 -12.97
C GLN A 45 -15.71 7.95 -14.21
N ARG A 46 -15.33 8.41 -15.41
CA ARG A 46 -15.39 7.60 -16.64
C ARG A 46 -14.51 6.35 -16.55
N THR A 47 -13.32 6.45 -15.96
CA THR A 47 -12.40 5.33 -15.81
C THR A 47 -12.96 4.30 -14.81
N LEU A 48 -13.45 4.78 -13.66
CA LEU A 48 -14.08 3.95 -12.64
C LEU A 48 -15.38 3.29 -13.15
N LEU A 49 -16.21 4.01 -13.91
CA LEU A 49 -17.41 3.46 -14.54
C LEU A 49 -17.10 2.34 -15.55
N LYS A 50 -15.96 2.41 -16.26
CA LYS A 50 -15.53 1.30 -17.12
C LYS A 50 -15.14 0.08 -16.30
N LEU A 51 -14.52 0.27 -15.12
CA LEU A 51 -14.15 -0.81 -14.22
C LEU A 51 -15.36 -1.47 -13.57
N THR A 52 -16.37 -0.71 -13.16
CA THR A 52 -17.59 -1.28 -12.54
C THR A 52 -18.43 -2.12 -13.48
N ARG A 53 -18.12 -2.17 -14.79
CA ARG A 53 -18.67 -3.16 -15.73
C ARG A 53 -18.08 -4.55 -15.55
N LEU A 54 -16.94 -4.67 -14.85
CA LEU A 54 -16.37 -5.94 -14.40
C LEU A 54 -17.10 -6.43 -13.14
N SER A 55 -16.82 -7.66 -12.71
CA SER A 55 -17.27 -8.13 -11.39
C SER A 55 -16.70 -7.25 -10.29
N TRP A 56 -17.46 -7.04 -9.21
CA TRP A 56 -17.03 -6.22 -8.08
C TRP A 56 -15.66 -6.66 -7.54
N SER A 57 -15.40 -7.98 -7.52
CA SER A 57 -14.12 -8.57 -7.10
C SER A 57 -12.93 -8.14 -7.97
N LYS A 58 -13.09 -8.10 -9.29
CA LYS A 58 -12.04 -7.66 -10.22
C LYS A 58 -11.78 -6.17 -10.12
N THR A 59 -12.84 -5.39 -9.94
CA THR A 59 -12.74 -3.94 -9.69
C THR A 59 -11.98 -3.68 -8.39
N TYR A 60 -12.33 -4.40 -7.32
CA TYR A 60 -11.66 -4.32 -6.03
C TYR A 60 -10.17 -4.65 -6.12
N GLU A 61 -9.82 -5.77 -6.75
CA GLU A 61 -8.43 -6.18 -6.98
C GLU A 61 -7.64 -5.11 -7.76
N THR A 62 -8.25 -4.58 -8.84
CA THR A 62 -7.60 -3.55 -9.68
C THR A 62 -7.34 -2.27 -8.90
N LEU A 63 -8.30 -1.82 -8.08
CA LEU A 63 -8.14 -0.64 -7.23
C LEU A 63 -7.14 -0.87 -6.10
N SER A 64 -7.15 -2.04 -5.47
CA SER A 64 -6.17 -2.42 -4.45
C SER A 64 -4.73 -2.33 -4.98
N ASN A 65 -4.49 -2.88 -6.16
CA ASN A 65 -3.17 -2.79 -6.82
C ASN A 65 -2.81 -1.36 -7.23
N ALA A 66 -3.80 -0.54 -7.60
CA ALA A 66 -3.56 0.88 -7.88
C ALA A 66 -3.19 1.65 -6.61
N PHE A 67 -3.83 1.38 -5.47
CA PHE A 67 -3.46 1.97 -4.17
C PHE A 67 -2.04 1.62 -3.77
N VAL A 68 -1.65 0.36 -3.93
CA VAL A 68 -0.26 -0.09 -3.70
C VAL A 68 0.70 0.69 -4.59
N TYR A 69 0.42 0.78 -5.89
CA TYR A 69 1.28 1.49 -6.83
C TYR A 69 1.42 2.97 -6.52
N VAL A 70 0.32 3.66 -6.22
CA VAL A 70 0.37 5.09 -5.84
C VAL A 70 1.17 5.26 -4.56
N SER A 71 0.95 4.42 -3.56
CA SER A 71 1.71 4.46 -2.29
C SER A 71 3.21 4.18 -2.50
N ASP A 72 3.55 3.25 -3.41
CA ASP A 72 4.95 2.96 -3.78
C ASP A 72 5.63 4.18 -4.42
N CYS A 73 4.98 4.81 -5.41
CA CYS A 73 5.50 6.02 -6.06
C CYS A 73 5.72 7.13 -5.03
N THR A 74 4.71 7.37 -4.19
CA THR A 74 4.79 8.31 -3.09
C THR A 74 5.95 8.04 -2.11
N ALA A 75 6.19 6.78 -1.75
CA ALA A 75 7.29 6.42 -0.87
C ALA A 75 8.66 6.65 -1.54
N LEU A 76 8.76 6.44 -2.85
CA LEU A 76 9.96 6.73 -3.62
C LEU A 76 10.25 8.23 -3.65
N ASP A 77 9.24 9.07 -3.88
CA ASP A 77 9.38 10.53 -3.90
C ASP A 77 9.85 11.06 -2.54
N LEU A 78 9.23 10.60 -1.44
CA LEU A 78 9.71 10.92 -0.08
C LEU A 78 11.16 10.50 0.16
N LYS A 79 11.54 9.32 -0.35
CA LYS A 79 12.89 8.79 -0.19
C LYS A 79 13.91 9.60 -1.00
N THR A 80 13.57 10.01 -2.22
CA THR A 80 14.46 10.85 -3.03
C THR A 80 14.68 12.21 -2.41
N ASP A 81 13.61 12.82 -1.89
CA ASP A 81 13.66 14.20 -1.38
C ASP A 81 14.35 14.28 -0.02
N HIS A 82 14.13 13.29 0.86
CA HIS A 82 14.61 13.36 2.24
C HIS A 82 15.74 12.37 2.57
N VAL A 83 15.79 11.17 1.99
CA VAL A 83 16.80 10.16 2.41
C VAL A 83 18.12 10.33 1.66
N ASN A 84 18.10 10.68 0.38
CA ASN A 84 19.32 10.90 -0.39
C ASN A 84 20.06 12.18 0.02
N HIS A 85 19.36 13.14 0.62
CA HIS A 85 19.94 14.39 1.12
C HIS A 85 20.23 14.39 2.64
N ALA A 86 19.78 13.39 3.41
CA ALA A 86 19.85 13.39 4.88
C ALA A 86 20.64 12.25 5.54
N LEU A 87 21.60 11.63 4.83
CA LEU A 87 22.60 10.75 5.47
C LEU A 87 24.01 11.36 5.61
N PRO A 88 24.20 12.62 6.04
CA PRO A 88 25.37 12.99 6.83
C PRO A 88 25.06 12.86 8.33
N LYS A 89 26.01 12.31 9.09
CA LYS A 89 26.10 12.42 10.55
C LYS A 89 25.98 13.90 10.95
N ALA A 90 24.78 14.39 11.26
CA ALA A 90 24.59 15.80 11.61
C ALA A 90 23.45 15.98 12.62
N THR A 91 23.87 16.39 13.80
CA THR A 91 23.14 16.96 14.93
C THR A 91 22.32 18.20 14.53
N ALA A 92 21.12 18.04 13.96
CA ALA A 92 20.28 19.17 13.57
C ALA A 92 18.81 18.90 13.90
N GLU A 93 18.38 19.42 15.06
CA GLU A 93 17.03 19.31 15.64
C GLU A 93 15.88 19.68 14.66
N GLY A 94 16.15 20.47 13.61
CA GLY A 94 15.15 20.85 12.60
C GLY A 94 14.90 19.84 11.47
N LYS A 95 15.80 18.87 11.23
CA LYS A 95 15.63 17.91 10.11
C LYS A 95 14.60 16.83 10.45
N SER A 96 14.52 16.44 11.70
CA SER A 96 13.65 15.35 12.18
C SER A 96 12.16 15.72 12.09
N GLN A 97 11.83 17.00 12.28
CA GLN A 97 10.47 17.53 12.12
C GLN A 97 10.03 17.57 10.65
N SER A 98 10.93 17.97 9.74
CA SER A 98 10.62 18.15 8.32
C SER A 98 10.14 16.86 7.62
N LEU A 99 10.73 15.70 7.96
CA LEU A 99 10.31 14.43 7.40
C LEU A 99 8.91 14.03 7.88
N TRP A 100 8.62 14.19 9.16
CA TRP A 100 7.30 13.87 9.70
C TRP A 100 6.22 14.81 9.16
N GLN A 101 6.52 16.10 9.01
CA GLN A 101 5.61 17.05 8.36
C GLN A 101 5.32 16.67 6.92
N ALA A 102 6.34 16.25 6.15
CA ALA A 102 6.16 15.77 4.79
C ALA A 102 5.26 14.52 4.74
N VAL A 103 5.48 13.55 5.63
CA VAL A 103 4.63 12.35 5.74
C VAL A 103 3.20 12.68 6.16
N LEU A 104 3.01 13.63 7.09
CA LEU A 104 1.68 14.08 7.53
C LEU A 104 0.93 14.76 6.39
N GLN A 105 1.55 15.71 5.69
CA GLN A 105 0.95 16.39 4.55
C GLN A 105 0.56 15.40 3.47
N LEU A 106 1.48 14.51 3.13
CA LEU A 106 1.27 13.46 2.15
C LEU A 106 0.11 12.53 2.54
N TRP A 107 -0.01 12.18 3.82
CA TRP A 107 -1.15 11.40 4.30
C TRP A 107 -2.47 12.14 4.10
N GLN A 108 -2.53 13.44 4.38
CA GLN A 108 -3.75 14.23 4.16
C GLN A 108 -4.15 14.27 2.68
N ASP A 109 -3.17 14.48 1.81
CA ASP A 109 -3.40 14.49 0.36
C ASP A 109 -3.89 13.10 -0.10
N TYR A 110 -3.20 12.03 0.33
CA TYR A 110 -3.56 10.65 0.00
C TYR A 110 -4.93 10.27 0.54
N ARG A 111 -5.27 10.68 1.75
CA ARG A 111 -6.58 10.46 2.39
C ARG A 111 -7.69 11.17 1.63
N THR A 112 -7.47 12.40 1.19
CA THR A 112 -8.42 13.18 0.39
C THR A 112 -8.67 12.49 -0.96
N TRP A 113 -7.59 12.12 -1.64
CA TRP A 113 -7.66 11.36 -2.88
C TRP A 113 -8.38 10.01 -2.70
N LEU A 114 -8.04 9.25 -1.66
CA LEU A 114 -8.66 7.95 -1.36
C LEU A 114 -10.15 8.08 -1.07
N THR A 115 -10.54 9.11 -0.32
CA THR A 115 -11.95 9.41 -0.02
C THR A 115 -12.72 9.71 -1.32
N ARG A 116 -12.12 10.48 -2.23
CA ARG A 116 -12.69 10.78 -3.55
C ARG A 116 -12.81 9.52 -4.44
N VAL A 117 -11.81 8.64 -4.45
CA VAL A 117 -11.92 7.36 -5.17
C VAL A 117 -13.05 6.52 -4.60
N CYS A 118 -13.19 6.46 -3.27
CA CYS A 118 -14.26 5.71 -2.60
C CYS A 118 -15.65 6.28 -2.90
N SER A 119 -15.81 7.61 -2.91
CA SER A 119 -17.10 8.26 -3.19
C SER A 119 -17.54 8.07 -4.65
N LEU A 120 -16.60 7.95 -5.59
CA LEU A 120 -16.91 7.63 -6.99
C LEU A 120 -17.19 6.15 -7.24
N CYS A 121 -16.88 5.27 -6.27
CA CYS A 121 -17.07 3.83 -6.34
C CYS A 121 -18.23 3.32 -5.46
N THR A 122 -19.33 4.07 -5.32
CA THR A 122 -20.45 3.74 -4.41
C THR A 122 -20.94 2.31 -4.54
N ARG A 123 -21.25 1.86 -5.76
CA ARG A 123 -21.72 0.50 -6.04
C ARG A 123 -20.73 -0.58 -5.58
N LEU A 124 -19.43 -0.34 -5.75
CA LEU A 124 -18.41 -1.27 -5.27
C LEU A 124 -18.37 -1.29 -3.74
N THR A 125 -18.46 -0.12 -3.10
CA THR A 125 -18.51 0.01 -1.64
C THR A 125 -19.72 -0.72 -1.06
N GLU A 126 -20.88 -0.64 -1.71
CA GLU A 126 -22.09 -1.40 -1.34
C GLU A 126 -21.86 -2.91 -1.46
N CYS A 127 -21.30 -3.40 -2.57
CA CYS A 127 -20.98 -4.81 -2.74
C CYS A 127 -20.01 -5.33 -1.66
N ILE A 128 -18.96 -4.58 -1.35
CA ILE A 128 -18.00 -4.93 -0.28
C ILE A 128 -18.70 -4.95 1.08
N SER A 129 -19.60 -4.00 1.33
CA SER A 129 -20.34 -3.93 2.60
C SER A 129 -21.29 -5.12 2.76
N ALA A 130 -21.96 -5.54 1.68
CA ALA A 130 -22.79 -6.73 1.66
C ALA A 130 -21.95 -8.00 1.91
N GLU A 131 -20.80 -8.14 1.25
CA GLU A 131 -19.88 -9.27 1.49
C GLU A 131 -19.42 -9.31 2.95
N ARG A 132 -18.98 -8.18 3.49
CA ARG A 132 -18.55 -8.07 4.90
C ARG A 132 -19.68 -8.43 5.87
N ALA A 133 -20.91 -8.04 5.58
CA ALA A 133 -22.06 -8.41 6.41
C ALA A 133 -22.30 -9.92 6.38
N ALA A 134 -22.19 -10.54 5.20
CA ALA A 134 -22.31 -12.00 5.06
C ALA A 134 -21.18 -12.76 5.78
N GLU A 135 -19.94 -12.27 5.71
CA GLU A 135 -18.79 -12.81 6.46
C GLU A 135 -19.01 -12.70 7.97
N MET A 136 -19.50 -11.54 8.46
CA MET A 136 -19.83 -11.36 9.87
C MET A 136 -20.90 -12.35 10.34
N MET A 137 -21.95 -12.57 9.56
CA MET A 137 -23.01 -13.52 9.92
C MET A 137 -22.53 -14.98 9.89
N SER A 138 -21.65 -15.34 8.95
CA SER A 138 -21.22 -16.73 8.76
C SER A 138 -20.00 -17.13 9.60
N ARG A 139 -19.08 -16.20 9.87
CA ARG A 139 -17.79 -16.47 10.53
C ARG A 139 -17.58 -15.68 11.82
N GLY A 140 -18.48 -14.74 12.15
CA GLY A 140 -18.31 -13.81 13.29
C GLY A 140 -17.22 -12.75 13.07
N LYS A 141 -16.63 -12.68 11.87
CA LYS A 141 -15.57 -11.74 11.51
C LYS A 141 -15.62 -11.44 10.00
N ALA A 142 -15.45 -10.17 9.64
CA ALA A 142 -15.23 -9.75 8.26
C ALA A 142 -13.73 -9.68 7.99
N ASP A 143 -13.26 -10.54 7.09
CA ASP A 143 -11.87 -10.54 6.65
C ASP A 143 -11.68 -9.58 5.46
N THR A 144 -12.73 -9.32 4.67
CA THR A 144 -12.67 -8.41 3.54
C THR A 144 -12.57 -6.94 4.01
N PRO A 145 -11.47 -6.22 3.74
CA PRO A 145 -11.36 -4.82 4.14
C PRO A 145 -12.24 -3.92 3.28
N THR A 146 -12.72 -2.81 3.87
CA THR A 146 -13.40 -1.77 3.08
C THR A 146 -12.45 -1.21 2.01
N LEU A 147 -12.98 -0.60 0.96
CA LEU A 147 -12.12 0.01 -0.07
C LEU A 147 -11.18 1.07 0.51
N PHE A 148 -11.69 1.90 1.42
CA PHE A 148 -10.87 2.85 2.19
C PHE A 148 -9.85 2.13 3.08
N GLY A 149 -10.26 1.09 3.81
CA GLY A 149 -9.35 0.29 4.64
C GLY A 149 -8.22 -0.36 3.84
N MET A 150 -8.49 -0.80 2.62
CA MET A 150 -7.46 -1.31 1.69
C MET A 150 -6.48 -0.21 1.28
N GLY A 151 -6.97 0.99 0.95
CA GLY A 151 -6.12 2.14 0.65
C GLY A 151 -5.21 2.54 1.83
N LYS A 152 -5.74 2.50 3.07
CA LYS A 152 -4.95 2.71 4.29
C LYS A 152 -3.88 1.64 4.47
N ALA A 153 -4.23 0.37 4.26
CA ALA A 153 -3.30 -0.74 4.39
C ALA A 153 -2.16 -0.65 3.36
N ALA A 154 -2.45 -0.16 2.15
CA ALA A 154 -1.45 0.12 1.13
C ALA A 154 -0.48 1.23 1.58
N PHE A 155 -0.99 2.38 2.04
CA PHE A 155 -0.16 3.49 2.53
C PHE A 155 0.71 3.05 3.72
N ARG A 156 0.11 2.36 4.70
CA ARG A 156 0.82 1.76 5.83
C ARG A 156 2.00 0.92 5.33
N SER A 157 1.73 -0.05 4.47
CA SER A 157 2.72 -1.03 4.04
C SER A 157 3.84 -0.42 3.19
N GLN A 158 3.50 0.52 2.31
CA GLN A 158 4.43 1.05 1.31
C GLN A 158 5.10 2.36 1.71
N VAL A 159 4.51 3.15 2.60
CA VAL A 159 5.10 4.44 3.03
C VAL A 159 5.70 4.30 4.42
N ILE A 160 4.88 3.94 5.42
CA ILE A 160 5.33 3.90 6.82
C ILE A 160 6.26 2.70 7.07
N LEU A 161 5.89 1.54 6.54
CA LEU A 161 6.64 0.30 6.75
C LEU A 161 7.71 0.03 5.68
N ALA A 162 7.81 0.89 4.66
CA ALA A 162 8.79 0.72 3.61
C ALA A 162 10.22 0.71 4.16
N PHE A 163 11.00 -0.22 3.63
CA PHE A 163 12.39 -0.39 3.98
C PHE A 163 13.20 0.88 3.63
N GLY A 164 13.84 1.47 4.64
CA GLY A 164 14.63 2.69 4.55
C GLY A 164 13.92 3.95 5.05
N LEU A 165 12.60 4.06 4.94
CA LEU A 165 11.84 5.15 5.56
C LEU A 165 11.54 4.86 7.02
N ARG A 166 11.13 3.62 7.32
CA ARG A 166 10.76 3.18 8.66
C ARG A 166 11.82 3.50 9.73
N SER A 167 13.09 3.21 9.47
CA SER A 167 14.17 3.46 10.43
C SER A 167 14.39 4.95 10.68
N ALA A 168 14.31 5.77 9.63
CA ALA A 168 14.43 7.22 9.73
C ALA A 168 13.25 7.81 10.52
N LEU A 169 12.03 7.35 10.24
CA LEU A 169 10.82 7.73 10.96
C LEU A 169 10.88 7.35 12.45
N GLN A 170 11.33 6.13 12.76
CA GLN A 170 11.52 5.68 14.15
C GLN A 170 12.59 6.50 14.89
N CYS A 171 13.71 6.82 14.24
CA CYS A 171 14.75 7.67 14.81
C CYS A 171 14.21 9.07 15.13
N ASN A 172 13.60 9.73 14.14
CA ASN A 172 13.02 11.06 14.29
C ASN A 172 11.92 11.09 15.36
N TRP A 173 11.12 10.03 15.46
CA TRP A 173 10.10 9.89 16.49
C TRP A 173 10.68 9.78 17.90
N GLN A 174 11.77 9.01 18.07
CA GLN A 174 12.47 8.89 19.35
C GLN A 174 13.13 10.21 19.75
N GLU A 175 13.72 10.93 18.80
CA GLU A 175 14.29 12.26 19.03
C GLU A 175 13.20 13.25 19.49
N LEU A 176 12.08 13.37 18.75
CA LEU A 176 10.96 14.22 19.13
C LEU A 176 10.42 13.90 20.54
N ARG A 177 10.31 12.60 20.88
CA ARG A 177 9.92 12.18 22.25
C ARG A 177 10.94 12.54 23.31
N SER A 178 12.23 12.47 22.98
CA SER A 178 13.31 12.76 23.93
C SER A 178 13.36 14.26 24.22
N SER A 179 13.25 15.10 23.18
CA SER A 179 13.13 16.56 23.30
C SER A 179 11.89 16.99 24.09
N ALA A 180 10.77 16.27 23.94
CA ALA A 180 9.57 16.51 24.74
C ALA A 180 9.77 16.24 26.24
N LYS A 181 10.57 15.23 26.58
CA LYS A 181 10.86 14.87 27.99
C LYS A 181 11.86 15.80 28.65
N SER A 182 12.80 16.37 27.91
CA SER A 182 13.80 17.30 28.43
C SER A 182 13.29 18.71 28.68
N ASN A 183 12.00 18.99 28.41
CA ASN A 183 11.37 20.31 28.54
C ASN A 183 12.06 21.41 27.73
N THR A 184 12.89 21.03 26.75
CA THR A 184 13.55 21.90 25.77
C THR A 184 12.71 22.04 24.49
N GLN A 185 11.43 21.67 24.56
CA GLN A 185 10.56 21.50 23.42
C GLN A 185 10.06 22.84 22.88
N CYS A 186 10.15 23.03 21.55
CA CYS A 186 9.44 24.11 20.88
C CYS A 186 7.95 23.74 20.76
N VAL A 187 7.04 24.71 20.89
CA VAL A 187 5.57 24.48 20.78
C VAL A 187 5.21 23.73 19.48
N GLY A 188 5.93 23.99 18.38
CA GLY A 188 5.73 23.30 17.10
C GLY A 188 6.03 21.79 17.13
N ASP A 189 6.93 21.33 17.99
CA ASP A 189 7.28 19.91 18.09
C ASP A 189 6.19 19.10 18.78
N ALA A 190 5.46 19.71 19.71
CA ALA A 190 4.38 19.07 20.44
C ALA A 190 3.19 18.76 19.51
N HIS A 191 2.86 19.69 18.61
CA HIS A 191 1.81 19.50 17.61
C HIS A 191 2.18 18.38 16.62
N VAL A 192 3.40 18.40 16.08
CA VAL A 192 3.87 17.34 15.18
C VAL A 192 3.85 15.98 15.87
N LEU A 193 4.26 15.91 17.15
CA LEU A 193 4.22 14.66 17.92
C LEU A 193 2.79 14.11 18.06
N LEU A 194 1.82 14.99 18.34
CA LEU A 194 0.41 14.63 18.45
C LEU A 194 -0.14 14.12 17.12
N ASP A 195 0.12 14.85 16.03
CA ASP A 195 -0.36 14.51 14.69
C ASP A 195 0.24 13.18 14.21
N VAL A 196 1.54 12.95 14.45
CA VAL A 196 2.19 11.67 14.14
C VAL A 196 1.60 10.54 15.00
N THR A 197 1.30 10.78 16.28
CA THR A 197 0.63 9.77 17.12
C THR A 197 -0.72 9.39 16.53
N HIS A 198 -1.53 10.39 16.13
CA HIS A 198 -2.83 10.16 15.51
C HIS A 198 -2.71 9.40 14.20
N LEU A 199 -1.74 9.74 13.35
CA LEU A 199 -1.45 9.02 12.11
C LEU A 199 -1.13 7.54 12.39
N LEU A 200 -0.22 7.26 13.32
CA LEU A 200 0.21 5.89 13.64
C LEU A 200 -0.96 5.06 14.22
N GLN A 201 -1.83 5.68 15.01
CA GLN A 201 -3.06 5.06 15.49
C GLN A 201 -4.05 4.79 14.35
N GLU A 202 -4.27 5.76 13.45
CA GLU A 202 -5.18 5.63 12.30
C GLU A 202 -4.75 4.50 11.34
N LEU A 203 -3.43 4.31 11.19
CA LEU A 203 -2.81 3.29 10.36
C LEU A 203 -2.54 1.96 11.09
N ASP A 204 -2.92 1.84 12.37
CA ASP A 204 -2.74 0.63 13.18
C ASP A 204 -1.27 0.15 13.27
N VAL A 205 -0.35 1.11 13.45
CA VAL A 205 1.11 0.93 13.58
C VAL A 205 1.67 1.61 14.83
N SER A 206 0.83 1.79 15.85
CA SER A 206 1.24 2.36 17.14
C SER A 206 2.38 1.59 17.81
N ASP A 207 2.50 0.27 17.55
CA ASP A 207 3.59 -0.57 18.04
C ASP A 207 4.94 -0.19 17.41
N ASP A 208 4.94 0.26 16.15
CA ASP A 208 6.17 0.62 15.44
C ASP A 208 6.82 1.92 15.94
N GLY A 209 6.04 2.81 16.57
CA GLY A 209 6.57 4.00 17.25
C GLY A 209 7.05 3.74 18.68
N THR A 210 6.77 2.56 19.24
CA THR A 210 7.06 2.25 20.66
C THR A 210 8.16 1.23 20.84
N LYS A 211 8.39 0.35 19.84
CA LYS A 211 9.44 -0.67 19.89
C LYS A 211 10.56 -0.36 18.89
N PRO A 212 11.82 -0.69 19.23
CA PRO A 212 12.97 -0.43 18.35
C PRO A 212 12.87 -1.25 17.05
N SER A 213 13.50 -0.76 15.97
CA SER A 213 13.47 -1.37 14.63
C SER A 213 13.79 -2.88 14.62
N GLY A 214 14.73 -3.33 15.46
CA GLY A 214 15.11 -4.74 15.60
C GLY A 214 13.99 -5.67 16.11
N TYR A 215 13.05 -5.14 16.89
CA TYR A 215 11.94 -5.89 17.47
C TYR A 215 10.97 -6.41 16.40
N HIS A 216 10.77 -5.64 15.32
CA HIS A 216 9.73 -5.95 14.34
C HIS A 216 10.17 -6.93 13.25
N THR A 217 11.47 -7.05 13.00
CA THR A 217 12.00 -7.99 11.99
C THR A 217 12.38 -9.36 12.55
N GLN A 218 12.91 -9.46 13.77
CA GLN A 218 13.31 -10.75 14.32
C GLN A 218 12.42 -11.23 15.47
N GLU A 219 12.05 -10.36 16.41
CA GLU A 219 11.24 -10.75 17.58
C GLU A 219 9.79 -10.96 17.21
N ARG A 220 9.17 -10.07 16.42
CA ARG A 220 7.80 -10.28 15.89
C ARG A 220 7.74 -11.49 14.95
N MET A 221 8.80 -11.79 14.18
CA MET A 221 8.87 -13.05 13.43
C MET A 221 9.05 -14.26 14.34
N ARG A 222 9.79 -14.16 15.44
CA ARG A 222 9.88 -15.23 16.45
C ARG A 222 8.59 -15.39 17.25
N GLU A 223 7.81 -14.33 17.48
CA GLU A 223 6.50 -14.44 18.15
C GLU A 223 5.45 -15.01 17.19
N VAL A 224 5.39 -14.52 15.95
CA VAL A 224 4.41 -14.97 14.94
C VAL A 224 4.74 -16.34 14.36
N PHE A 225 6.04 -16.72 14.29
CA PHE A 225 6.49 -17.98 13.69
C PHE A 225 7.30 -18.90 14.62
N GLY A 226 7.53 -18.51 15.88
CA GLY A 226 8.34 -19.28 16.85
C GLY A 226 7.54 -19.99 17.94
N LEU A 227 6.21 -20.05 17.80
CA LEU A 227 5.36 -20.97 18.55
C LEU A 227 4.45 -21.71 17.56
N GLY A 228 4.79 -22.97 17.23
CA GLY A 228 3.87 -23.93 16.61
C GLY A 228 3.94 -24.10 15.08
N GLU A 229 4.68 -25.11 14.63
CA GLU A 229 4.31 -26.11 13.60
C GLU A 229 3.83 -25.71 12.18
N TYR A 230 3.76 -24.45 11.78
CA TYR A 230 3.32 -24.08 10.41
C TYR A 230 4.44 -23.86 9.38
N ARG A 231 5.63 -24.42 9.62
CA ARG A 231 6.72 -24.43 8.63
C ARG A 231 6.62 -25.69 7.78
N HIS A 232 5.97 -25.60 6.62
CA HIS A 232 6.38 -26.30 5.38
C HIS A 232 5.48 -26.01 4.16
N ALA A 233 4.24 -25.55 4.35
CA ALA A 233 3.30 -25.36 3.23
C ALA A 233 3.42 -23.99 2.54
N HIS A 234 3.55 -22.89 3.29
CA HIS A 234 3.42 -21.56 2.69
C HIS A 234 4.71 -21.04 2.01
N ALA A 235 5.88 -21.37 2.56
CA ALA A 235 7.17 -21.05 1.96
C ALA A 235 7.41 -21.81 0.64
N ARG A 236 6.86 -23.03 0.51
CA ARG A 236 6.92 -23.83 -0.72
C ARG A 236 6.08 -23.21 -1.84
N ASN A 237 4.90 -22.68 -1.53
CA ASN A 237 4.03 -22.00 -2.51
C ASN A 237 4.64 -20.68 -3.03
N LEU A 238 5.29 -19.87 -2.18
CA LEU A 238 5.94 -18.63 -2.61
C LEU A 238 7.22 -18.88 -3.43
N LEU A 239 7.97 -19.96 -3.13
CA LEU A 239 9.13 -20.37 -3.94
C LEU A 239 8.72 -21.02 -5.26
N GLN A 240 7.65 -21.81 -5.30
CA GLN A 240 7.12 -22.36 -6.55
C GLN A 240 6.57 -21.27 -7.48
N LEU A 241 5.88 -20.24 -6.95
CA LEU A 241 5.41 -19.11 -7.76
C LEU A 241 6.57 -18.28 -8.35
N LYS A 242 7.66 -18.09 -7.60
CA LYS A 242 8.86 -17.40 -8.12
C LYS A 242 9.65 -18.25 -9.12
N LEU A 243 9.66 -19.57 -8.99
CA LEU A 243 10.36 -20.47 -9.92
C LEU A 243 9.58 -20.71 -11.22
N CYS A 244 8.24 -20.74 -11.18
CA CYS A 244 7.40 -20.80 -12.38
C CYS A 244 7.50 -19.51 -13.21
N SER A 245 7.52 -18.34 -12.57
CA SER A 245 7.67 -17.05 -13.26
C SER A 245 9.03 -16.89 -13.96
N ARG A 246 10.12 -17.44 -13.38
CA ARG A 246 11.44 -17.42 -14.04
C ARG A 246 11.55 -18.40 -15.21
N ARG A 247 10.91 -19.58 -15.18
CA ARG A 247 10.98 -20.53 -16.31
C ARG A 247 10.30 -20.01 -17.59
N GLU A 248 9.26 -19.17 -17.47
CA GLU A 248 8.60 -18.59 -18.64
C GLU A 248 9.42 -17.47 -19.31
N HIS A 249 10.32 -16.80 -18.58
CA HIS A 249 11.15 -15.73 -19.12
C HIS A 249 12.36 -16.24 -19.93
N TRP A 250 12.82 -17.48 -19.70
CA TRP A 250 13.93 -18.08 -20.46
C TRP A 250 13.46 -18.85 -21.71
N ALA A 251 12.18 -19.22 -21.81
CA ALA A 251 11.64 -19.93 -22.97
C ALA A 251 11.41 -19.00 -24.19
N THR A 252 11.35 -17.68 -23.98
CA THR A 252 11.09 -16.68 -25.04
C THR A 252 12.34 -16.11 -25.69
N ILE A 253 13.55 -16.44 -25.22
CA ILE A 253 14.82 -15.86 -25.72
C ILE A 253 15.56 -16.80 -26.70
N LYS A 254 15.01 -17.97 -27.03
CA LYS A 254 15.59 -18.86 -28.05
C LYS A 254 14.59 -19.22 -29.15
N LYS A 255 14.40 -18.29 -30.09
CA LYS A 255 14.12 -18.67 -31.48
C LYS A 255 15.24 -18.12 -32.35
N PRO A 256 16.01 -18.97 -33.06
CA PRO A 256 16.94 -18.48 -34.05
C PRO A 256 16.15 -17.83 -35.19
N VAL A 257 16.63 -16.68 -35.63
CA VAL A 257 16.25 -16.08 -36.91
C VAL A 257 16.74 -17.04 -37.99
N VAL A 258 15.81 -17.58 -38.78
CA VAL A 258 16.09 -18.27 -40.04
C VAL A 258 15.77 -17.29 -41.15
#